data_AF-A0A817JCB4-F1
#
_entry.id   AF-A0A817JCB4-F1
#
_cell.length_a   1.000
_cell.length_b   1.000
_cell.length_c   1.000
_cell.angle_alpha   90.00
_cell.angle_beta   90.00
_cell.angle_gamma   90.00
#
_symmetry.space_group_name_H-M   'P 1'
#
loop_
_entity.id
_entity.type
_entity.pdbx_description
1 polymer ?
#
loop_
_entity_poly.entity_id
_entity_poly.type
_entity_poly.pdbx_seq_one_letter_code
_entity_poly.pdbx_strand_id
1 'polypeptide(L)'
;MPPKRSWRKEHIIQWLNTHNIDVPVKAVKAELLDIAMKNLPEKRYETDEAAKKYNVDILRISSLPIKHCLLNPVELAWAGLKQYVRDNNVNFRLSDVRHLAQEWMLNLKTATVTAYLNHVYNIEEMFKKSDAFTEQLEEDLLDNDNDDELDSEIEEMID
;
A
#
# COMPACT_ATOMS: atom_id res chain seq x y z
N MET A 1 13.29 -12.66 -14.39
CA MET A 1 12.84 -12.74 -12.99
C MET A 1 13.77 -11.89 -12.14
N PRO A 2 13.28 -11.06 -11.21
CA PRO A 2 14.15 -10.22 -10.39
C PRO A 2 15.03 -11.07 -9.47
N PRO A 3 16.27 -10.66 -9.18
CA PRO A 3 17.15 -11.39 -8.29
C PRO A 3 16.60 -11.44 -6.87
N LYS A 4 16.78 -12.59 -6.22
CA LYS A 4 16.29 -12.85 -4.86
C LYS A 4 17.47 -12.99 -3.91
N ARG A 5 17.26 -12.71 -2.61
CA ARG A 5 18.30 -12.91 -1.57
C ARG A 5 18.85 -14.34 -1.52
N SER A 6 18.05 -15.33 -1.94
CA SER A 6 18.45 -16.74 -2.04
C SER A 6 19.35 -17.07 -3.24
N TRP A 7 19.53 -16.18 -4.21
CA TRP A 7 20.38 -16.44 -5.37
C TRP A 7 21.86 -16.48 -5.00
N ARG A 8 22.65 -17.27 -5.74
CA ARG A 8 24.11 -17.22 -5.68
C ARG A 8 24.61 -15.91 -6.29
N LYS A 9 25.78 -15.44 -5.84
CA LYS A 9 26.39 -14.19 -6.30
C LYS A 9 26.54 -14.17 -7.83
N GLU A 10 26.98 -15.28 -8.41
CA GLU A 10 27.15 -15.47 -9.86
C GLU A 10 25.86 -15.21 -10.65
N HIS A 11 24.71 -15.72 -10.19
CA HIS A 11 23.43 -15.51 -10.86
C HIS A 11 22.95 -14.05 -10.80
N ILE A 12 23.30 -13.33 -9.73
CA ILE A 12 22.98 -11.89 -9.61
C ILE A 12 23.84 -11.09 -10.60
N ILE A 13 25.12 -11.41 -10.71
CA ILE A 13 26.04 -10.80 -11.68
C ILE A 13 25.59 -11.09 -13.12
N GLN A 14 25.21 -12.33 -13.42
CA GLN A 14 24.70 -12.71 -14.73
C GLN A 14 23.44 -11.92 -15.09
N TRP A 15 22.54 -11.70 -14.13
CA TRP A 15 21.35 -10.89 -14.33
C TRP A 15 21.69 -9.42 -14.62
N LEU A 16 22.60 -8.82 -13.84
CA LEU A 16 23.07 -7.44 -14.03
C LEU A 16 23.71 -7.25 -15.41
N ASN A 17 24.59 -8.17 -15.82
CA ASN A 17 25.21 -8.16 -17.13
C ASN A 17 24.18 -8.30 -18.27
N THR A 18 23.17 -9.16 -18.09
CA THR A 18 22.09 -9.32 -19.09
C THR A 18 21.23 -8.05 -19.24
N HIS A 19 21.14 -7.24 -18.18
CA HIS A 19 20.45 -5.95 -18.20
C HIS A 19 21.40 -4.77 -18.51
N ASN A 20 22.64 -5.07 -18.91
CA ASN A 20 23.66 -4.10 -19.30
C ASN A 20 24.00 -3.09 -18.17
N ILE A 21 23.96 -3.53 -16.91
CA ILE A 21 24.29 -2.75 -15.72
C ILE A 21 25.72 -3.09 -15.30
N ASP A 22 26.54 -2.06 -15.09
CA ASP A 22 27.94 -2.25 -14.70
C ASP A 22 28.06 -2.83 -13.28
N VAL A 23 28.96 -3.79 -13.13
CA VAL A 23 29.11 -4.58 -11.91
C VAL A 23 30.45 -4.24 -11.26
N PRO A 24 30.48 -3.67 -10.04
CA PRO A 24 31.74 -3.35 -9.38
C PRO A 24 32.51 -4.64 -9.06
N VAL A 25 33.79 -4.69 -9.45
CA VAL A 25 34.64 -5.89 -9.36
C VAL A 25 34.77 -6.44 -7.92
N LYS A 26 34.66 -5.59 -6.90
CA LYS A 26 34.73 -5.96 -5.48
C LYS A 26 33.38 -5.99 -4.75
N ALA A 27 32.26 -5.86 -5.46
CA ALA A 27 30.95 -5.73 -4.82
C ALA A 27 30.57 -6.98 -4.00
N VAL A 28 30.02 -6.75 -2.81
CA VAL A 28 29.48 -7.80 -1.95
C VAL A 28 28.11 -8.22 -2.47
N LYS A 29 27.67 -9.45 -2.16
CA LYS A 29 26.35 -9.96 -2.59
C LYS A 29 25.19 -9.00 -2.24
N ALA A 30 25.27 -8.33 -1.09
CA ALA A 30 24.27 -7.36 -0.66
C ALA A 30 24.23 -6.13 -1.59
N GLU A 31 25.38 -5.56 -1.93
CA GLU A 31 25.50 -4.41 -2.84
C GLU A 31 25.02 -4.75 -4.25
N LEU A 32 25.37 -5.94 -4.76
CA LEU A 32 24.89 -6.43 -6.05
C LEU A 32 23.36 -6.59 -6.08
N LEU A 33 22.79 -7.03 -4.96
CA LEU A 33 21.34 -7.15 -4.83
C LEU A 33 20.67 -5.77 -4.78
N ASP A 34 21.27 -4.80 -4.08
CA ASP A 34 20.76 -3.43 -4.01
C ASP A 34 20.81 -2.73 -5.38
N ILE A 35 21.93 -2.85 -6.11
CA ILE A 35 22.05 -2.37 -7.48
C ILE A 35 20.98 -3.01 -8.37
N ALA A 36 20.77 -4.32 -8.25
CA ALA A 36 19.75 -4.99 -9.04
C ALA A 36 18.32 -4.58 -8.65
N MET A 37 18.05 -4.33 -7.36
CA MET A 37 16.75 -3.85 -6.88
C MET A 37 16.46 -2.43 -7.37
N LYS A 38 17.46 -1.55 -7.42
CA LYS A 38 17.35 -0.18 -7.94
C LYS A 38 17.12 -0.14 -9.46
N ASN A 39 17.62 -1.13 -10.18
CA ASN A 39 17.49 -1.23 -11.65
C ASN A 39 16.45 -2.27 -12.07
N LEU A 40 15.48 -2.59 -11.21
CA LEU A 40 14.40 -3.49 -11.59
C LEU A 40 13.56 -2.83 -12.70
N PRO A 41 13.28 -3.54 -13.80
CA PRO A 41 12.36 -3.02 -14.80
C PRO A 41 10.98 -2.78 -14.16
N GLU A 42 10.27 -1.76 -14.66
CA GLU A 42 8.90 -1.51 -14.24
C GLU A 42 8.06 -2.78 -14.35
N LYS A 43 7.31 -3.08 -13.29
CA LYS A 43 6.41 -4.22 -13.28
C LYS A 43 5.28 -3.95 -14.28
N ARG A 44 5.24 -4.73 -15.35
CA ARG A 44 4.10 -4.77 -16.28
C ARG A 44 3.13 -5.85 -15.85
N TYR A 45 1.85 -5.51 -15.83
CA TYR A 45 0.79 -6.44 -15.49
C TYR A 45 -0.19 -6.51 -16.65
N GLU A 46 -0.58 -7.74 -17.00
CA GLU A 46 -1.56 -7.98 -18.07
C GLU A 46 -2.89 -7.26 -17.80
N THR A 47 -3.27 -7.12 -16.53
CA THR A 47 -4.46 -6.37 -16.12
C THR A 47 -4.37 -4.88 -16.44
N ASP A 48 -3.18 -4.28 -16.30
CA ASP A 48 -2.99 -2.86 -16.64
C ASP A 48 -3.06 -2.65 -18.15
N GLU A 49 -2.49 -3.57 -18.92
CA GLU A 49 -2.59 -3.52 -20.39
C GLU A 49 -4.05 -3.71 -20.86
N ALA A 50 -4.81 -4.58 -20.19
CA ALA A 50 -6.23 -4.74 -20.47
C ALA A 50 -7.05 -3.49 -20.13
N ALA A 51 -6.84 -2.87 -18.97
CA ALA A 51 -7.56 -1.66 -18.58
C ALA A 51 -7.19 -0.43 -19.43
N LYS A 52 -5.92 -0.31 -19.83
CA LYS A 52 -5.47 0.73 -20.76
C LYS A 52 -6.22 0.71 -22.09
N LYS A 53 -6.62 -0.47 -22.60
CA LYS A 53 -7.45 -0.57 -23.81
C LYS A 53 -8.82 0.11 -23.66
N TYR A 54 -9.33 0.22 -22.44
CA TYR A 54 -10.59 0.88 -22.11
C TYR A 54 -10.39 2.31 -21.57
N ASN A 55 -9.16 2.85 -21.64
CA ASN A 55 -8.82 4.15 -21.06
C ASN A 55 -9.18 4.24 -19.55
N VAL A 56 -9.00 3.13 -18.85
CA VAL A 56 -9.22 3.02 -17.40
C VAL A 56 -7.87 2.98 -16.70
N ASP A 57 -7.63 3.97 -15.85
CA ASP A 57 -6.47 3.98 -14.97
C ASP A 57 -6.73 3.09 -13.74
N ILE A 58 -5.86 2.10 -13.55
CA ILE A 58 -5.95 1.22 -12.38
C ILE A 58 -5.27 1.90 -11.21
N LEU A 59 -6.08 2.35 -10.24
CA LEU A 59 -5.57 2.68 -8.92
C LEU A 59 -5.17 1.38 -8.22
N ARG A 60 -3.86 1.13 -8.16
CA ARG A 60 -3.32 0.00 -7.41
C ARG A 60 -3.39 0.31 -5.93
N ILE A 61 -4.44 -0.21 -5.30
CA ILE A 61 -4.62 -0.29 -3.84
C ILE A 61 -3.58 -1.24 -3.19
N SER A 62 -2.42 -1.46 -3.84
CA SER A 62 -1.31 -2.28 -3.35
C SER A 62 -0.48 -1.58 -2.27
N SER A 63 -0.63 -0.26 -2.12
CA SER A 63 -0.02 0.51 -1.03
C SER A 63 -0.89 0.53 0.23
N LEU A 64 -2.12 0.00 0.17
CA LEU A 64 -2.91 -0.23 1.38
C LEU A 64 -2.52 -1.59 1.97
N PRO A 65 -2.14 -1.66 3.26
CA PRO A 65 -2.14 -2.92 3.96
C PRO A 65 -3.52 -3.54 3.75
N ILE A 66 -3.56 -4.83 3.41
CA ILE A 66 -4.73 -5.69 3.20
C ILE A 66 -5.76 -5.63 4.38
N LYS A 67 -5.48 -4.85 5.42
CA LYS A 67 -6.21 -4.66 6.66
C LYS A 67 -7.19 -3.48 6.68
N HIS A 68 -7.12 -2.52 5.75
CA HIS A 68 -7.95 -1.30 5.82
C HIS A 68 -9.20 -1.38 4.93
N CYS A 69 -10.10 -2.33 5.24
CA CYS A 69 -11.40 -2.44 4.57
C CYS A 69 -12.23 -1.14 4.61
N LEU A 70 -11.92 -0.25 5.56
CA LEU A 70 -12.54 1.06 5.74
C LEU A 70 -12.28 2.04 4.58
N LEU A 71 -11.23 1.82 3.79
CA LEU A 71 -10.87 2.67 2.65
C LEU A 71 -11.39 2.13 1.31
N ASN A 72 -12.14 1.02 1.32
CA ASN A 72 -12.73 0.44 0.12
C ASN A 72 -14.26 0.61 0.15
N PRO A 73 -14.85 1.49 -0.68
CA PRO A 73 -16.29 1.71 -0.68
C PRO A 73 -17.07 0.45 -1.11
N VAL A 74 -16.44 -0.46 -1.86
CA VAL A 74 -17.05 -1.74 -2.25
C VAL A 74 -17.22 -2.66 -1.03
N GLU A 75 -16.36 -2.60 -0.02
CA GLU A 75 -16.53 -3.39 1.21
C GLU A 75 -17.75 -2.92 2.01
N LEU A 76 -18.03 -1.61 2.00
CA LEU A 76 -19.25 -1.05 2.61
C LEU A 76 -20.51 -1.52 1.88
N ALA A 77 -20.48 -1.48 0.55
CA ALA A 77 -21.57 -2.03 -0.27
C ALA A 77 -21.74 -3.54 -0.03
N TRP A 78 -20.64 -4.29 0.07
CA TRP A 78 -20.64 -5.72 0.35
C TRP A 78 -21.20 -6.03 1.73
N ALA A 79 -20.90 -5.23 2.75
CA ALA A 79 -21.50 -5.34 4.07
C ALA A 79 -23.03 -5.13 4.01
N GLY A 80 -23.49 -4.11 3.29
CA GLY A 80 -24.92 -3.84 3.08
C GLY A 80 -25.64 -4.99 2.36
N LEU A 81 -25.05 -5.50 1.28
CA LEU A 81 -25.57 -6.65 0.54
C LEU A 81 -25.68 -7.89 1.42
N LYS A 82 -24.62 -8.23 2.16
CA LYS A 82 -24.62 -9.39 3.08
C LYS A 82 -25.68 -9.26 4.15
N GLN A 83 -25.88 -8.06 4.70
CA GLN A 83 -26.90 -7.81 5.70
C GLN A 83 -28.29 -8.01 5.12
N TYR A 84 -28.58 -7.44 3.95
CA TYR A 84 -29.86 -7.63 3.26
C TYR A 84 -30.15 -9.09 2.93
N VAL A 85 -29.16 -9.82 2.40
CA VAL A 85 -29.31 -11.26 2.13
C VAL A 85 -29.55 -12.02 3.43
N ARG A 86 -28.83 -11.72 4.51
CA ARG A 86 -29.01 -12.39 5.81
C ARG A 86 -30.43 -12.19 6.35
N ASP A 87 -30.96 -10.98 6.24
CA ASP A 87 -32.26 -10.63 6.83
C ASP A 87 -33.44 -11.23 6.04
N ASN A 88 -33.26 -11.48 4.74
CA ASN A 88 -34.32 -11.96 3.84
C ASN A 88 -34.18 -13.44 3.42
N ASN A 89 -33.01 -14.05 3.62
CA ASN A 89 -32.77 -15.43 3.21
C ASN A 89 -33.24 -16.43 4.28
N VAL A 90 -34.48 -16.90 4.14
CA VAL A 90 -35.09 -17.88 5.06
C VAL A 90 -34.76 -19.33 4.68
N ASN A 91 -34.57 -19.61 3.38
CA ASN A 91 -34.47 -20.99 2.86
C ASN A 91 -33.02 -21.47 2.64
N PHE A 92 -32.02 -20.59 2.84
CA PHE A 92 -30.58 -20.87 2.70
C PHE A 92 -30.17 -21.49 1.35
N ARG A 93 -30.94 -21.26 0.28
CA ARG A 93 -30.63 -21.74 -1.08
C ARG A 93 -29.77 -20.74 -1.83
N LEU A 94 -28.84 -21.26 -2.64
CA LEU A 94 -27.95 -20.41 -3.44
C LEU A 94 -28.71 -19.63 -4.54
N SER A 95 -29.80 -20.19 -5.06
CA SER A 95 -30.71 -19.49 -5.98
C SER A 95 -31.27 -18.22 -5.36
N ASP A 96 -31.68 -18.32 -4.10
CA ASP A 96 -32.37 -17.25 -3.38
C ASP A 96 -31.37 -16.16 -3.01
N VAL A 97 -30.13 -16.55 -2.62
CA VAL A 97 -29.01 -15.62 -2.44
C VAL A 97 -28.73 -14.82 -3.71
N ARG A 98 -28.70 -15.47 -4.88
CA ARG A 98 -28.48 -14.78 -6.16
C ARG A 98 -29.60 -13.78 -6.44
N HIS A 99 -30.85 -14.18 -6.25
CA HIS A 99 -32.01 -13.32 -6.51
C HIS A 99 -32.02 -12.10 -5.58
N LEU A 100 -31.88 -12.32 -4.26
CA LEU A 100 -31.82 -11.24 -3.27
C LEU A 100 -30.64 -10.29 -3.50
N ALA A 101 -29.50 -10.82 -3.95
CA ALA A 101 -28.35 -9.99 -4.26
C ALA A 101 -28.60 -9.07 -5.47
N GLN A 102 -29.23 -9.60 -6.52
CA GLN A 102 -29.63 -8.81 -7.69
C GLN A 102 -30.67 -7.75 -7.34
N GLU A 103 -31.67 -8.13 -6.54
CA GLU A 103 -32.71 -7.22 -6.05
C GLU A 103 -32.10 -6.05 -5.25
N TRP A 104 -31.18 -6.34 -4.32
CA TRP A 104 -30.51 -5.31 -3.54
C TRP A 104 -29.70 -4.36 -4.44
N MET A 105 -28.95 -4.90 -5.41
CA MET A 105 -28.15 -4.09 -6.33
C MET A 105 -29.02 -3.16 -7.18
N LEU A 106 -30.20 -3.61 -7.62
CA LEU A 106 -31.15 -2.80 -8.39
C LEU A 106 -31.83 -1.72 -7.54
N ASN A 107 -32.09 -2.02 -6.27
CA ASN A 107 -32.71 -1.11 -5.32
C ASN A 107 -31.71 -0.15 -4.64
N LEU A 108 -30.42 -0.24 -4.98
CA LEU A 108 -29.38 0.59 -4.38
C LEU A 108 -29.58 2.05 -4.80
N LYS A 109 -29.85 2.92 -3.82
CA LYS A 109 -30.10 4.34 -4.05
C LYS A 109 -28.79 5.11 -4.21
N THR A 110 -28.81 6.12 -5.07
CA THR A 110 -27.67 7.05 -5.25
C THR A 110 -27.21 7.65 -3.93
N ALA A 111 -28.15 8.04 -3.05
CA ALA A 111 -27.83 8.59 -1.74
C ALA A 111 -26.98 7.63 -0.87
N THR A 112 -27.26 6.33 -0.93
CA THR A 112 -26.51 5.30 -0.20
C THR A 112 -25.10 5.14 -0.76
N VAL A 113 -24.96 5.16 -2.09
CA VAL A 113 -23.64 5.11 -2.75
C VAL A 113 -22.80 6.34 -2.39
N THR A 114 -23.40 7.53 -2.43
CA THR A 114 -22.73 8.77 -2.01
C THR A 114 -22.29 8.71 -0.56
N ALA A 115 -23.11 8.15 0.34
CA ALA A 115 -22.73 7.96 1.74
C ALA A 115 -21.51 7.03 1.90
N TYR A 116 -21.42 5.95 1.12
CA TYR A 116 -20.25 5.06 1.15
C TYR A 116 -18.97 5.75 0.67
N LEU A 117 -19.06 6.54 -0.40
CA LEU A 117 -17.92 7.32 -0.91
C LEU A 117 -17.49 8.39 0.10
N ASN A 118 -18.44 9.11 0.70
CA ASN A 118 -18.15 10.11 1.72
C ASN A 118 -17.53 9.50 2.98
N HIS A 119 -17.95 8.28 3.37
CA HIS A 119 -17.33 7.58 4.49
C HIS A 119 -15.85 7.32 4.24
N VAL A 120 -15.51 6.77 3.07
CA VAL A 120 -14.12 6.51 2.69
C VAL A 120 -13.30 7.80 2.66
N TYR A 121 -13.85 8.87 2.07
CA TYR A 121 -13.21 10.18 2.05
C TYR A 121 -12.90 10.70 3.45
N ASN A 122 -13.85 10.62 4.38
CA ASN A 122 -13.65 11.09 5.75
C ASN A 122 -12.58 10.27 6.50
N ILE A 123 -12.54 8.94 6.27
CA ILE A 123 -11.51 8.08 6.85
C ILE A 123 -10.13 8.41 6.27
N GLU A 124 -10.04 8.68 4.97
CA GLU A 124 -8.80 9.11 4.31
C GLU A 124 -8.28 10.42 4.92
N GLU A 125 -9.15 11.43 5.07
CA GLU A 125 -8.79 12.70 5.69
C GLU A 125 -8.34 12.55 7.16
N MET A 126 -8.94 11.61 7.89
CA MET A 126 -8.52 11.29 9.25
C MET A 126 -7.11 10.67 9.29
N PHE A 127 -6.80 9.76 8.36
CA PHE A 127 -5.46 9.19 8.27
C PHE A 127 -4.41 10.24 7.87
N LYS A 128 -4.70 11.09 6.90
CA LYS A 128 -3.80 12.20 6.53
C LYS A 128 -3.46 13.10 7.71
N LYS A 129 -4.45 13.43 8.55
CA LYS A 129 -4.24 14.22 9.77
C LYS A 129 -3.38 13.49 10.80
N SER A 130 -3.57 12.17 10.94
CA SER A 130 -2.77 11.34 11.85
C SER A 130 -1.32 11.24 11.40
N ASP A 131 -1.09 11.09 10.10
CA ASP A 131 0.25 11.03 9.51
C ASP A 131 0.96 12.37 9.70
N ALA A 132 0.30 13.49 9.39
CA ALA A 132 0.85 14.84 9.62
C ALA A 132 1.18 15.10 11.09
N PHE A 133 0.37 14.60 12.02
CA PHE A 133 0.65 14.71 13.45
C PHE A 133 1.86 13.88 13.88
N THR A 134 2.07 12.71 13.26
CA THR A 134 3.21 11.85 13.56
C THR A 134 4.50 12.47 13.02
N GLU A 135 4.46 13.04 11.81
CA GLU A 135 5.57 13.79 11.22
C GLU A 135 5.97 14.97 12.11
N GLN A 136 4.99 15.76 12.57
CA GLN A 136 5.25 16.86 13.51
C GLN A 136 5.87 16.38 14.83
N LEU A 137 5.40 15.26 15.38
CA LEU A 137 5.97 14.70 16.61
C LEU A 137 7.41 14.20 16.39
N GLU A 138 7.72 13.63 15.23
CA GLU A 138 9.08 13.23 14.87
C GLU A 138 10.01 14.46 14.75
N GLU A 139 9.55 15.53 14.11
CA GLU A 139 10.29 16.80 14.03
C GLU A 139 10.54 17.40 15.43
N ASP A 140 9.52 17.48 16.27
CA ASP A 140 9.64 18.00 17.64
C ASP A 140 10.63 17.18 18.49
N LEU A 141 10.74 15.87 18.27
CA LEU A 141 11.72 15.02 18.96
C LEU A 141 13.15 15.26 18.47
N LEU A 142 13.33 15.50 17.17
CA LEU A 142 14.64 15.81 16.58
C LEU A 142 15.14 17.20 17.00
N ASP A 143 14.24 18.16 17.18
CA ASP A 143 14.61 19.51 17.63
C ASP A 143 14.98 19.55 19.12
N ASN A 144 14.43 18.66 19.95
CA ASN A 144 14.77 18.56 21.38
C ASN A 144 16.10 17.83 21.65
N ASP A 145 16.59 17.00 20.73
CA ASP A 145 17.89 16.32 20.85
C ASP A 145 19.08 17.22 20.43
N ASN A 146 18.84 18.46 19.97
CA ASN A 146 19.88 19.43 19.61
C ASN A 146 20.34 20.35 20.77
N ASP A 147 19.83 20.14 21.98
CA ASP A 147 20.25 20.88 23.20
C ASP A 147 21.38 20.17 23.98
N ASP A 148 22.17 19.31 23.32
CA ASP A 148 23.42 18.74 23.86
C ASP A 148 24.64 19.68 23.66
N GLU A 149 24.45 21.00 23.72
CA GLU A 149 25.54 21.97 23.87
C GLU A 149 25.82 22.24 25.36
N LEU A 150 26.17 21.18 26.10
CA LEU A 150 26.61 21.27 27.51
C LEU A 150 27.84 20.39 27.81
N ASP A 151 28.61 20.02 26.79
CA ASP A 151 29.87 19.27 26.96
C ASP A 151 31.13 20.17 26.89
N SER A 152 30.98 21.50 26.89
CA SER A 152 32.09 22.46 26.83
C SER A 152 32.39 23.23 28.12
N GLU A 153 31.89 22.80 29.30
CA GLU A 153 32.26 23.40 30.60
C GLU A 153 33.05 22.47 31.55
N ILE A 154 33.33 21.21 31.17
CA ILE A 154 34.11 20.29 32.03
C ILE A 154 35.63 20.36 31.78
N GLU A 155 36.08 20.90 30.63
CA GLU A 155 37.51 20.96 30.29
C GLU A 155 38.29 22.11 30.98
N GLU A 156 37.61 23.08 31.63
CA GLU A 156 38.28 24.22 32.30
C GLU A 156 38.55 23.99 33.80
N MET A 157 38.27 22.80 34.35
CA MET A 157 38.54 22.46 35.76
C MET A 157 39.75 21.53 35.97
N ILE A 158 40.59 21.30 34.94
CA ILE A 158 41.76 20.41 35.02
C ILE A 158 43.10 21.16 34.82
N ASP A 159 43.15 22.49 35.01
CA ASP A 159 44.44 23.22 35.11
C ASP A 159 44.65 23.84 36.50
#